data_AF-A0A829YNH2-F1
#
_entry.id   AF-A0A829YNH2-F1
#
_cell.length_a   1.000
_cell.length_b   1.000
_cell.length_c   1.000
_cell.angle_alpha   90.00
_cell.angle_beta   90.00
_cell.angle_gamma   90.00
#
_symmetry.space_group_name_H-M   'P 1'
#
loop_
_entity.id
_entity.type
_entity.pdbx_description
1 polymer ?
#
loop_
_entity_poly.entity_id
_entity_poly.type
_entity_poly.pdbx_seq_one_letter_code
_entity_poly.pdbx_strand_id
1 'polypeptide(L)'
;MAVLQEAAQPGMSISYVARRHGIAPSLIFNWRRRMSEGGKEAVRADDEVVAKAEVLALQKQIRELQRVLGKKTLENEILREAVKIAHEKKLISRLPSLPEDDTP
;
A
#
# COMPACT_ATOMS: atom_id res chain seq x y z
N MET A 1 3.23 -36.21 -2.23
CA MET A 1 2.69 -35.42 -1.10
C MET A 1 1.80 -36.21 -0.13
N ALA A 2 1.42 -37.47 -0.42
CA ALA A 2 0.50 -38.26 0.42
C ALA A 2 1.01 -38.53 1.85
N VAL A 3 2.31 -38.77 2.04
CA VAL A 3 2.92 -39.11 3.35
C VAL A 3 2.75 -37.98 4.38
N LEU A 4 2.87 -36.72 3.98
CA LEU A 4 2.70 -35.58 4.88
C LEU A 4 1.22 -35.31 5.20
N GLN A 5 0.32 -35.51 4.26
CA GLN A 5 -1.13 -35.42 4.50
C GLN A 5 -1.62 -36.53 5.42
N GLU A 6 -1.12 -37.75 5.22
CA GLU A 6 -1.41 -38.90 6.09
C GLU A 6 -0.88 -38.65 7.51
N ALA A 7 0.35 -38.13 7.65
CA ALA A 7 0.92 -37.75 8.94
C ALA A 7 0.27 -36.52 9.60
N ALA A 8 -0.57 -35.76 8.87
CA ALA A 8 -1.32 -34.62 9.39
C ALA A 8 -2.74 -34.99 9.86
N GLN A 9 -3.20 -36.22 9.60
CA GLN A 9 -4.52 -36.64 10.07
C GLN A 9 -4.56 -36.81 11.59
N PRO A 10 -5.66 -36.40 12.25
CA PRO A 10 -5.84 -36.60 13.69
C PRO A 10 -5.72 -38.09 14.05
N GLY A 11 -4.83 -38.43 14.99
CA GLY A 11 -4.62 -39.81 15.43
C GLY A 11 -3.53 -40.60 14.69
N MET A 12 -2.94 -40.05 13.62
CA MET A 12 -1.77 -40.67 12.96
C MET A 12 -0.46 -40.19 13.60
N SER A 13 0.39 -41.15 14.03
CA SER A 13 1.75 -40.82 14.48
C SER A 13 2.73 -40.81 13.31
N ILE A 14 3.65 -39.85 13.30
CA ILE A 14 4.71 -39.74 12.29
C ILE A 14 5.53 -41.04 12.21
N SER A 15 5.78 -41.70 13.34
CA SER A 15 6.50 -42.98 13.41
C SER A 15 5.72 -44.14 12.79
N TYR A 16 4.39 -44.13 12.86
CA TYR A 16 3.53 -45.11 12.18
C TYR A 16 3.59 -44.93 10.66
N VAL A 17 3.40 -43.70 10.20
CA VAL A 17 3.45 -43.36 8.77
C VAL A 17 4.84 -43.63 8.18
N ALA A 18 5.91 -43.26 8.90
CA ALA A 18 7.29 -43.55 8.54
C ALA A 18 7.52 -45.05 8.28
N ARG A 19 7.07 -45.92 9.19
CA ARG A 19 7.20 -47.38 9.03
C ARG A 19 6.39 -47.93 7.87
N ARG A 20 5.16 -47.45 7.68
CA ARG A 20 4.29 -47.85 6.57
C ARG A 20 4.90 -47.55 5.21
N HIS A 21 5.60 -46.42 5.10
CA HIS A 21 6.20 -45.95 3.85
C HIS A 21 7.69 -46.28 3.72
N GLY A 22 8.31 -46.92 4.73
CA GLY A 22 9.75 -47.23 4.73
C GLY A 22 10.66 -46.00 4.79
N ILE A 23 10.17 -44.88 5.33
CA ILE A 23 10.87 -43.59 5.38
C ILE A 23 11.35 -43.31 6.81
N ALA A 24 12.52 -42.68 6.96
CA ALA A 24 12.98 -42.23 8.26
C ALA A 24 12.05 -41.15 8.85
N PRO A 25 11.58 -41.27 10.11
CA PRO A 25 10.70 -40.28 10.74
C PRO A 25 11.28 -38.85 10.72
N SER A 26 12.61 -38.71 10.79
CA SER A 26 13.33 -37.44 10.73
C SER A 26 13.10 -36.69 9.42
N LEU A 27 12.94 -37.40 8.29
CA LEU A 27 12.64 -36.78 6.98
C LEU A 27 11.24 -36.17 6.98
N ILE A 28 10.25 -36.89 7.51
CA ILE A 28 8.87 -36.39 7.61
C ILE A 28 8.81 -35.16 8.53
N PHE A 29 9.53 -35.18 9.65
CA PHE A 29 9.68 -34.01 10.54
C PHE A 29 10.30 -32.82 9.82
N ASN A 30 11.41 -33.04 9.11
CA ASN A 30 12.12 -31.99 8.38
C ASN A 30 11.29 -31.41 7.24
N TRP A 31 10.55 -32.23 6.49
CA TRP A 31 9.66 -31.75 5.44
C TRP A 31 8.48 -30.96 6.01
N ARG A 32 7.86 -31.42 7.11
CA ARG A 32 6.79 -30.66 7.79
C ARG A 32 7.30 -29.30 8.26
N ARG A 33 8.50 -29.28 8.85
CA ARG A 33 9.15 -28.05 9.30
C ARG A 33 9.41 -27.09 8.14
N ARG A 34 10.03 -27.56 7.06
CA ARG A 34 10.31 -26.75 5.86
C ARG A 34 9.06 -26.23 5.17
N MET A 35 7.99 -27.01 5.11
CA MET A 35 6.71 -26.56 4.56
C MET A 35 6.07 -25.45 5.43
N SER A 36 6.16 -25.56 6.76
CA SER A 36 5.68 -24.52 7.67
C SER A 36 6.53 -23.25 7.60
N GLU A 37 7.86 -23.39 7.55
CA GLU A 37 8.79 -22.28 7.43
C GLU A 37 8.67 -21.58 6.06
N GLY A 38 8.56 -22.36 4.97
CA GLY A 38 8.35 -21.82 3.62
C GLY A 38 7.00 -21.09 3.47
N GLY A 39 5.95 -21.55 4.14
CA GLY A 39 4.68 -20.83 4.19
C GLY A 39 4.78 -19.48 4.91
N LYS A 40 5.57 -19.39 5.99
CA LYS A 40 5.78 -18.13 6.72
C LYS A 40 6.61 -17.13 5.91
N GLU A 41 7.66 -17.60 5.23
CA GLU A 41 8.51 -16.73 4.42
C GLU A 41 7.76 -16.22 3.17
N ALA A 42 6.92 -17.05 2.56
CA ALA A 42 6.08 -16.64 1.43
C ALA A 42 5.07 -15.54 1.82
N VAL A 43 4.36 -15.71 2.95
CA VAL A 43 3.43 -14.69 3.46
C VAL A 43 4.15 -13.38 3.77
N ARG A 44 5.33 -13.46 4.42
CA ARG A 44 6.13 -12.28 4.71
C ARG A 44 6.60 -11.56 3.44
N ALA A 45 7.04 -12.30 2.43
CA ALA A 45 7.47 -11.71 1.17
C ALA A 45 6.31 -11.01 0.45
N ASP A 46 5.12 -11.63 0.43
CA ASP A 46 3.91 -11.02 -0.13
C ASP A 46 3.53 -9.73 0.63
N ASP A 47 3.54 -9.75 1.97
CA ASP A 47 3.27 -8.58 2.80
C ASP A 47 4.25 -7.42 2.51
N GLU A 48 5.55 -7.72 2.39
CA GLU A 48 6.58 -6.71 2.07
C GLU A 48 6.39 -6.12 0.65
N VAL A 49 5.95 -6.93 -0.32
CA VAL A 49 5.70 -6.48 -1.70
C VAL A 49 4.45 -5.61 -1.77
N VAL A 50 3.36 -6.01 -1.10
CA VAL A 50 2.11 -5.23 -1.04
C VAL A 50 2.37 -3.87 -0.39
N ALA A 51 3.06 -3.84 0.75
CA ALA A 51 3.42 -2.58 1.42
C ALA A 51 4.24 -1.64 0.51
N LYS A 52 5.22 -2.17 -0.23
CA LYS A 52 6.01 -1.38 -1.18
C LYS A 52 5.17 -0.84 -2.34
N ALA A 53 4.23 -1.64 -2.85
CA ALA A 53 3.35 -1.23 -3.93
C ALA A 53 2.43 -0.07 -3.52
N GLU A 54 1.86 -0.13 -2.31
CA GLU A 54 1.02 0.94 -1.76
C GLU A 54 1.82 2.24 -1.58
N VAL A 55 3.03 2.17 -1.05
CA VAL A 55 3.90 3.35 -0.89
C VAL A 55 4.19 4.00 -2.24
N LEU A 56 4.51 3.22 -3.27
CA LEU A 56 4.76 3.75 -4.63
C LEU A 56 3.50 4.39 -5.24
N ALA A 57 2.33 3.80 -5.02
CA ALA A 57 1.05 4.34 -5.48
C ALA A 57 0.75 5.69 -4.81
N LEU A 58 0.90 5.77 -3.48
CA LEU A 58 0.72 7.00 -2.71
C LEU A 58 1.71 8.08 -3.14
N GLN A 59 2.99 7.75 -3.33
CA GLN A 59 3.99 8.70 -3.83
C GLN A 59 3.62 9.26 -5.22
N LYS A 60 3.04 8.42 -6.10
CA LYS A 60 2.55 8.88 -7.41
C LYS A 60 1.38 9.85 -7.26
N GLN A 61 0.42 9.56 -6.37
CA GLN A 61 -0.70 10.45 -6.08
C GLN A 61 -0.23 11.79 -5.50
N ILE A 62 0.71 11.77 -4.56
CA ILE A 62 1.29 13.00 -3.97
C ILE A 62 1.89 13.89 -5.05
N ARG A 63 2.70 13.33 -5.95
CA ARG A 63 3.30 14.10 -7.05
C ARG A 63 2.26 14.74 -7.96
N GLU A 64 1.21 13.98 -8.30
CA GLU A 64 0.14 14.49 -9.16
C GLU A 64 -0.67 15.59 -8.48
N LEU A 65 -0.99 15.41 -7.20
CA LEU A 65 -1.68 16.43 -6.40
C LEU A 65 -0.84 17.71 -6.28
N GLN A 66 0.46 17.58 -5.99
CA GLN A 66 1.37 18.72 -5.94
C GLN A 66 1.43 19.47 -7.28
N ARG A 67 1.45 18.74 -8.41
CA ARG A 67 1.45 19.31 -9.75
C ARG A 67 0.16 20.10 -10.03
N VAL A 68 -1.00 19.51 -9.75
CA VAL A 68 -2.30 20.16 -9.98
C VAL A 68 -2.47 21.37 -9.05
N LEU A 69 -2.08 21.23 -7.78
CA LEU A 69 -2.13 22.31 -6.80
C LEU A 69 -1.27 23.49 -7.27
N GLY A 70 -0.01 23.27 -7.67
CA GLY A 70 0.86 24.33 -8.18
C GLY A 70 0.26 25.09 -9.37
N LYS A 71 -0.36 24.37 -10.32
CA LYS A 71 -1.07 25.00 -11.45
C LYS A 71 -2.23 25.88 -10.97
N LYS A 72 -3.02 25.40 -10.02
CA LYS A 72 -4.18 26.12 -9.48
C LYS A 72 -3.77 27.32 -8.62
N THR A 73 -2.69 27.22 -7.85
CA THR A 73 -2.12 28.34 -7.09
C THR A 73 -1.71 29.47 -8.02
N LEU A 74 -0.96 29.16 -9.09
CA LEU A 74 -0.55 30.16 -10.08
C LEU A 74 -1.75 30.81 -10.79
N GLU A 75 -2.73 30.00 -11.23
CA GLU A 75 -3.97 30.53 -11.80
C GLU A 75 -4.69 31.48 -10.83
N ASN A 76 -4.74 31.13 -9.54
CA ASN A 76 -5.39 31.95 -8.53
C ASN A 76 -4.66 33.28 -8.29
N GLU A 77 -3.32 33.26 -8.22
CA GLU A 77 -2.50 34.47 -8.08
C GLU A 77 -2.71 35.43 -9.25
N ILE A 78 -2.69 34.93 -10.48
CA ILE A 78 -2.94 35.75 -11.69
C ILE A 78 -4.33 36.37 -11.65
N LEU A 79 -5.35 35.58 -11.27
CA LEU A 79 -6.73 36.07 -11.18
C LEU A 79 -6.88 37.13 -10.09
N ARG A 80 -6.27 36.92 -8.92
CA ARG A 80 -6.27 37.90 -7.83
C ARG A 80 -5.64 39.21 -8.28
N GLU A 81 -4.52 39.15 -9.00
CA GLU A 81 -3.84 40.34 -9.51
C GLU A 81 -4.66 41.05 -10.58
N ALA A 82 -5.27 40.30 -11.51
CA ALA A 82 -6.17 40.87 -12.51
C ALA A 82 -7.37 41.59 -11.86
N VAL A 83 -7.94 41.02 -10.80
CA VAL A 83 -9.01 41.64 -10.03
C VAL A 83 -8.55 42.94 -9.37
N LYS A 84 -7.36 42.98 -8.75
CA LYS A 84 -6.81 44.22 -8.17
C LYS A 84 -6.65 45.32 -9.23
N ILE A 85 -6.00 45.00 -10.34
CA ILE A 85 -5.79 45.95 -11.45
C ILE A 85 -7.12 46.49 -11.97
N ALA A 86 -8.13 45.62 -12.12
CA ALA A 86 -9.43 46.01 -12.63
C ALA A 86 -10.21 46.91 -11.65
N HIS A 87 -10.04 46.72 -10.33
CA HIS A 87 -10.57 47.63 -9.31
C HIS A 87 -9.84 48.99 -9.34
N GLU A 88 -8.51 49.01 -9.40
CA GLU A 88 -7.70 50.23 -9.49
C GLU A 88 -8.06 51.08 -10.72
N LYS A 89 -8.23 50.43 -11.87
CA LYS A 89 -8.60 51.07 -13.13
C LYS A 89 -10.10 51.36 -13.26
N LYS A 90 -10.90 51.06 -12.23
CA LYS A 90 -12.38 51.18 -12.21
C LYS A 90 -13.07 50.48 -13.39
N LEU A 91 -12.46 49.43 -13.91
CA LEU A 91 -12.98 48.66 -15.05
C LEU A 91 -14.13 47.74 -14.62
N ILE A 92 -14.21 47.40 -13.33
CA ILE A 92 -15.33 46.69 -12.73
C ILE A 92 -15.99 47.64 -11.73
N SER A 93 -17.25 48.02 -11.99
CA SER A 93 -18.05 48.76 -11.01
C SER A 93 -18.19 47.91 -9.75
N ARG A 94 -17.71 48.46 -8.61
CA ARG A 94 -17.68 47.89 -7.24
C ARG A 94 -18.30 46.49 -7.12
N LEU A 95 -17.50 45.46 -7.35
CA LEU A 95 -17.82 44.11 -6.89
C LEU A 95 -17.64 44.10 -5.36
N PRO A 96 -18.50 43.44 -4.56
CA PRO A 96 -18.29 43.35 -3.12
C PRO A 96 -16.88 42.80 -2.85
N SER A 97 -16.12 43.50 -2.04
CA SER A 97 -14.76 43.12 -1.66
C SER A 97 -14.74 41.65 -1.25
N LEU A 98 -13.89 40.86 -1.92
CA LEU A 98 -13.58 39.50 -1.50
C LEU A 98 -13.21 39.54 -0.01
N PRO A 99 -13.72 38.61 0.81
CA PRO A 99 -13.32 38.55 2.22
C PRO A 99 -11.79 38.48 2.26
N GLU A 100 -11.19 39.36 3.06
CA GLU A 100 -9.78 39.20 3.40
C GLU A 100 -9.64 37.80 3.98
N ASP A 101 -8.73 36.99 3.41
CA ASP A 101 -8.43 35.66 3.92
C ASP A 101 -7.84 35.84 5.33
N ASP A 102 -8.71 35.96 6.34
CA ASP A 102 -8.38 35.82 7.74
C ASP A 102 -8.03 34.35 7.98
N THR A 103 -6.77 34.00 7.71
CA THR A 103 -6.18 32.79 8.28
C THR A 103 -5.83 33.05 9.74
N PRO A 104 -6.24 32.16 10.67
CA PRO A 104 -5.86 32.24 12.09
C PRO A 104 -4.36 31.98 12.33
#